data_AF-A0A099F885-F1
#
_entry.id   AF-A0A099F885-F1
#
_cell.length_a   1.000
_cell.length_b   1.000
_cell.length_c   1.000
_cell.angle_alpha   90.00
_cell.angle_beta   90.00
_cell.angle_gamma   90.00
#
_symmetry.space_group_name_H-M   'P 1'
#
loop_
_entity.id
_entity.type
_entity.pdbx_description
1 polymer ?
#
loop_
_entity_poly.entity_id
_entity_poly.type
_entity_poly.pdbx_seq_one_letter_code
_entity_poly.pdbx_strand_id
1 'polypeptide(L)' 'MTLPSSVLFIVGMHRSGTSFLGECCGALRWTIPRDAGGPAADNPRGHFEPQAVVALNDALLAETGAIWQRIAPPT' A
#
# COMPACT_ATOMS: atom_id res chain seq x y z
N MET A 1 4.22 -22.42 10.33
CA MET A 1 4.07 -20.96 10.55
C MET A 1 2.70 -20.72 11.14
N THR A 2 2.61 -20.07 12.29
CA THR A 2 1.33 -19.60 12.85
C THR A 2 0.91 -18.34 12.10
N LEU A 3 -0.37 -18.23 11.74
CA LEU A 3 -0.92 -17.00 11.16
C LEU A 3 -0.99 -15.92 12.25
N PRO A 4 -0.76 -14.64 11.92
CA PRO A 4 -0.89 -13.56 12.88
C PRO A 4 -2.34 -13.50 13.38
N SER A 5 -2.50 -13.28 14.69
CA SER A 5 -3.82 -13.15 15.32
C SER A 5 -4.54 -11.85 14.95
N SER A 6 -3.85 -10.90 14.31
CA SER A 6 -4.39 -9.61 13.90
C SER A 6 -3.65 -9.06 12.69
N VAL A 7 -4.38 -8.35 11.83
CA VAL A 7 -3.84 -7.67 10.64
C VAL A 7 -4.41 -6.25 10.61
N LEU A 8 -3.56 -5.26 10.35
CA LEU A 8 -3.95 -3.86 10.16
C LEU A 8 -3.75 -3.47 8.70
N PHE A 9 -4.82 -3.07 8.03
CA PHE A 9 -4.77 -2.49 6.70
C PHE A 9 -4.80 -0.97 6.81
N ILE A 10 -3.76 -0.31 6.30
CA ILE A 10 -3.70 1.15 6.15
C ILE A 10 -3.97 1.44 4.67
N VAL A 11 -5.06 2.13 4.38
CA VAL A 11 -5.48 2.48 3.02
C VAL A 11 -5.69 3.98 2.90
N GLY A 12 -5.35 4.54 1.74
CA GLY A 12 -5.49 5.95 1.48
C GLY A 12 -4.94 6.32 0.10
N MET A 13 -5.34 7.50 -0.39
CA MET A 13 -4.86 8.04 -1.66
C MET A 13 -3.39 8.46 -1.56
N HIS A 14 -2.73 8.66 -2.71
CA HIS A 14 -1.39 9.25 -2.74
C HIS A 14 -1.34 10.53 -1.91
N ARG A 15 -0.28 10.70 -1.11
CA ARG A 15 -0.07 11.85 -0.22
C ARG A 15 -1.02 11.98 0.98
N SER A 16 -1.81 10.96 1.31
CA SER A 16 -2.66 10.94 2.52
C SER A 16 -1.94 10.56 3.83
N GLY A 17 -0.63 10.27 3.79
CA GLY A 17 0.16 9.92 4.97
C GLY A 17 0.22 8.43 5.29
N THR A 18 -0.19 7.54 4.36
CA THR A 18 -0.11 6.08 4.55
C THR A 18 1.30 5.60 4.86
N SER A 19 2.34 6.14 4.21
CA SER A 19 3.73 5.79 4.49
C SER A 19 4.18 6.20 5.90
N PHE A 20 3.71 7.36 6.41
CA PHE A 20 3.97 7.78 7.79
C PHE A 20 3.37 6.78 8.79
N LEU A 21 2.13 6.38 8.58
CA LEU A 21 1.47 5.38 9.43
C LEU A 21 2.13 3.99 9.33
N GLY A 22 2.55 3.58 8.13
CA GLY A 22 3.31 2.35 7.91
C GLY A 22 4.63 2.34 8.68
N GLU A 23 5.32 3.48 8.69
CA GLU A 23 6.54 3.65 9.47
C GLU A 23 6.29 3.61 10.99
N CYS A 24 5.23 4.27 11.47
CA CYS A 24 4.81 4.18 12.87
C CYS A 24 4.55 2.73 13.28
N CYS A 25 3.94 1.92 12.42
CA CYS A 25 3.73 0.49 12.70
C CYS A 25 5.06 -0.26 12.85
N GLY A 26 6.04 0.01 11.99
CA GLY A 26 7.39 -0.54 12.10
C GLY A 26 8.08 -0.14 13.41
N ALA A 27 7.96 1.13 13.80
CA ALA A 27 8.46 1.64 15.07
C ALA A 27 7.78 0.96 16.29
N LEU A 28 6.50 0.63 16.16
CA LEU A 28 5.70 -0.12 17.14
C LEU A 28 5.92 -1.65 17.08
N ARG A 29 6.92 -2.13 16.32
CA ARG A 29 7.28 -3.55 16.18
C ARG A 29 6.24 -4.43 15.50
N TRP A 30 5.32 -3.85 14.73
CA TRP A 30 4.50 -4.63 13.82
C TRP A 30 5.36 -5.24 12.72
N THR A 31 4.99 -6.42 12.26
CA THR A 31 5.65 -7.04 11.11
C THR A 31 5.23 -6.31 9.84
N ILE A 32 6.19 -5.73 9.13
CA ILE A 32 6.00 -5.07 7.85
C ILE A 32 6.09 -6.12 6.72
N PRO A 33 5.35 -5.97 5.61
CA PRO A 33 5.46 -6.88 4.47
C PRO A 33 6.90 -7.03 3.99
N ARG A 34 7.29 -8.26 3.65
CA ARG A 34 8.64 -8.56 3.12
C ARG A 34 8.82 -8.05 1.70
N ASP A 35 7.73 -8.01 0.94
CA ASP A 35 7.63 -7.53 -0.44
C ASP A 35 7.18 -6.06 -0.47
N ALA A 36 7.60 -5.24 0.49
CA ALA A 36 7.29 -3.81 0.48
C ALA A 36 7.97 -3.09 -0.70
N GLY A 37 7.32 -2.04 -1.23
CA GLY A 37 7.83 -1.28 -2.38
C GLY A 37 9.19 -0.60 -2.17
N GLY A 38 9.56 -0.31 -0.91
CA GLY A 38 10.88 0.22 -0.56
C GLY A 38 11.11 1.68 -0.98
N PRO A 39 12.34 2.20 -0.80
CA PRO A 39 12.71 3.58 -1.14
C PRO A 39 12.49 3.95 -2.61
N ALA A 40 11.97 5.15 -2.85
CA ALA A 40 11.75 5.73 -4.18
C ALA A 40 12.21 7.21 -4.22
N ALA A 41 12.31 7.78 -5.43
CA ALA A 41 12.75 9.18 -5.59
C ALA A 41 11.81 10.19 -4.92
N ASP A 42 10.50 9.93 -4.96
CA ASP A 42 9.44 10.74 -4.34
C ASP A 42 9.16 10.35 -2.88
N ASN A 43 9.74 9.23 -2.42
CA ASN A 43 9.68 8.75 -1.05
C ASN A 43 10.99 8.06 -0.63
N PRO A 44 12.03 8.82 -0.24
CA PRO A 44 13.33 8.25 0.13
C PRO A 44 13.30 7.32 1.35
N ARG A 45 12.27 7.45 2.22
CA ARG A 45 12.06 6.58 3.39
C ARG A 45 11.39 5.26 3.02
N GLY A 46 10.73 5.23 1.86
CA GLY A 46 10.18 4.04 1.24
C GLY A 46 8.70 3.81 1.46
N HIS A 47 8.18 3.00 0.55
CA HIS A 47 6.81 2.50 0.50
C HIS A 47 6.70 1.22 1.33
N PHE A 48 5.59 1.09 2.07
CA PHE A 48 5.34 -0.02 3.00
C PHE A 48 4.28 -0.98 2.46
N GLU A 49 3.69 -0.65 1.32
CA GLU A 49 2.67 -1.42 0.64
C GLU A 49 3.27 -2.73 0.09
N PRO A 50 2.65 -3.89 0.38
CA PRO A 50 3.04 -5.17 -0.23
C PRO A 50 2.81 -5.11 -1.73
N GLN A 51 3.84 -5.37 -2.53
CA GLN A 51 3.76 -5.33 -3.99
C GLN A 51 2.71 -6.29 -4.55
N ALA A 52 2.50 -7.45 -3.90
CA ALA A 52 1.42 -8.36 -4.30
C ALA A 52 0.02 -7.71 -4.16
N VAL A 53 -0.21 -6.89 -3.13
CA VAL A 53 -1.48 -6.19 -2.92
C VAL A 53 -1.63 -5.01 -3.89
N VAL A 54 -0.54 -4.29 -4.17
CA VAL A 54 -0.52 -3.23 -5.19
C VAL A 54 -0.92 -3.81 -6.56
N ALA A 55 -0.28 -4.90 -6.98
CA ALA A 55 -0.57 -5.55 -8.24
C ALA A 55 -2.03 -6.05 -8.34
N LEU A 56 -2.58 -6.61 -7.25
CA LEU A 56 -3.98 -7.00 -7.18
C LEU A 56 -4.92 -5.79 -7.34
N ASN A 57 -4.63 -4.69 -6.65
CA ASN A 57 -5.42 -3.47 -6.75
C ASN A 57 -5.38 -2.87 -8.16
N ASP A 58 -4.22 -2.86 -8.80
CA ASP A 58 -4.07 -2.39 -10.19
C ASP A 58 -4.87 -3.25 -11.17
N ALA A 59 -4.91 -4.57 -10.99
CA ALA A 59 -5.73 -5.47 -11.81
C ALA A 59 -7.23 -5.17 -11.67
N LEU A 60 -7.73 -4.98 -10.44
CA LEU A 60 -9.13 -4.64 -10.18
C LEU A 60 -9.54 -3.29 -10.78
N LEU A 61 -8.66 -2.30 -10.71
CA LEU A 61 -8.89 -0.99 -11.33
C LEU A 61 -8.93 -1.11 -12.86
N ALA A 62 -8.00 -1.87 -13.45
CA ALA A 62 -7.94 -2.09 -14.88
C ALA A 62 -9.21 -2.79 -15.41
N GLU A 63 -9.74 -3.79 -14.71
CA GLU A 63 -10.97 -4.50 -15.08
C GLU A 63 -12.20 -3.58 -15.13
N THR A 64 -12.20 -2.51 -14.35
CA THR A 64 -13.33 -1.56 -14.26
C THR A 64 -13.12 -0.30 -15.11
N GLY A 65 -11.97 -0.16 -15.77
CA GLY A 65 -11.56 1.07 -16.43
C GLY A 65 -11.35 2.25 -15.47
N ALA A 66 -11.25 1.96 -14.17
CA ALA A 66 -10.95 2.94 -13.14
C ALA A 66 -9.45 3.20 -13.05
N ILE A 67 -9.09 4.29 -12.40
CA ILE A 67 -7.72 4.58 -11.97
C ILE A 67 -7.75 4.89 -10.47
N TRP A 68 -6.61 4.83 -9.80
CA TRP A 68 -6.55 5.00 -8.34
C TRP A 68 -7.23 6.28 -7.83
N GLN A 69 -7.24 7.36 -8.63
CA GLN A 69 -7.83 8.67 -8.30
C GLN A 69 -9.24 8.90 -8.89
N ARG A 70 -9.83 7.94 -9.61
CA ARG A 70 -11.11 8.11 -10.31
C ARG A 70 -11.81 6.78 -10.59
N ILE A 71 -13.12 6.74 -10.32
CA ILE A 71 -13.97 5.54 -10.46
C ILE A 71 -14.39 5.26 -11.93
N ALA A 72 -14.33 6.25 -12.82
CA ALA A 72 -14.75 6.13 -14.22
C ALA A 72 -13.58 6.30 -15.22
N PRO A 73 -13.66 5.67 -16.42
CA PRO A 73 -12.69 5.89 -17.50
C PRO A 73 -12.56 7.37 -17.87
N PRO A 74 -11.41 7.83 -18.38
CA PRO A 74 -11.31 9.16 -18.98
C PRO A 74 -12.29 9.25 -20.16
N THR A 75 -13.16 10.26 -20.13
CA THR A 75 -13.98 10.69 -21.28
C THR A 75 -13.09 11.19 -22.41
#